data_AF-A0A0P0DHK0-F1
#
_entry.id   AF-A0A0P0DHK0-F1
#
_cell.length_a   1.000
_cell.length_b   1.000
_cell.length_c   1.000
_cell.angle_alpha   90.00
_cell.angle_beta   90.00
_cell.angle_gamma   90.00
#
_symmetry.space_group_name_H-M   'P 1'
#
loop_
_entity.id
_entity.type
_entity.pdbx_description
1 polymer ?
#
loop_
_entity_poly.entity_id
_entity_poly.type
_entity_poly.pdbx_seq_one_letter_code
_entity_poly.pdbx_strand_id
1 'polypeptide(L)' 'MKTSILLGFCITAILLLSILDVSNAEEMNFQEAPEERGYCAENGIKCNDFHCCTGFVCKCNSSRSNCVCRKK' A
#
# COMPACT_ATOMS: atom_id res chain seq x y z
N MET A 1 -7.58 -22.05 -48.31
CA MET A 1 -8.51 -22.45 -47.23
C MET A 1 -7.80 -22.94 -45.98
N LYS A 2 -6.91 -23.93 -46.06
CA LYS A 2 -6.17 -24.49 -44.89
C LYS A 2 -5.28 -23.48 -44.15
N THR A 3 -4.62 -22.60 -44.90
CA THR A 3 -3.71 -21.56 -44.37
C THR A 3 -4.42 -20.47 -43.59
N SER A 4 -5.64 -20.07 -44.00
CA SER A 4 -6.44 -19.09 -43.26
C SER A 4 -6.90 -19.61 -41.90
N ILE A 5 -7.22 -20.91 -41.80
CA ILE A 5 -7.64 -21.54 -40.55
C ILE A 5 -6.45 -21.60 -39.58
N LEU A 6 -5.26 -21.94 -40.09
CA LEU A 6 -4.03 -21.97 -39.30
C LEU A 6 -3.66 -20.57 -38.77
N LEU A 7 -3.74 -19.54 -39.62
CA LEU A 7 -3.50 -18.16 -39.23
C LEU A 7 -4.51 -17.68 -38.18
N GLY A 8 -5.79 -18.01 -38.35
CA GLY A 8 -6.82 -17.69 -37.36
C GLY A 8 -6.54 -18.32 -36.00
N PHE A 9 -6.15 -19.61 -35.99
CA PHE A 9 -5.82 -20.34 -34.76
C PHE A 9 -4.59 -19.76 -34.05
N CYS A 10 -3.55 -19.38 -34.80
CA CYS A 10 -2.37 -18.71 -34.25
C CYS A 10 -2.72 -17.37 -33.60
N ILE A 11 -3.54 -16.54 -34.25
CA ILE A 11 -3.94 -15.24 -33.71
C ILE A 11 -4.72 -15.42 -32.40
N THR A 12 -5.67 -16.37 -32.37
CA THR A 12 -6.43 -16.67 -31.15
C THR A 12 -5.57 -17.20 -30.01
N ALA A 13 -4.55 -18.02 -30.31
CA ALA A 13 -3.63 -18.54 -29.32
C ALA A 13 -2.74 -17.44 -28.70
N ILE A 14 -2.24 -16.51 -29.53
CA ILE A 14 -1.43 -15.37 -29.07
C ILE A 14 -2.26 -14.45 -28.17
N LEU A 15 -3.52 -14.17 -28.53
CA LEU A 15 -4.44 -13.39 -27.71
C LEU A 15 -4.68 -14.02 -26.32
N LEU A 16 -4.85 -15.34 -26.26
CA LEU A 16 -5.03 -16.05 -24.98
C LEU A 16 -3.76 -16.04 -24.13
N LEU A 17 -2.59 -16.22 -24.73
CA LEU A 17 -1.30 -16.14 -24.03
C LEU A 17 -1.07 -14.74 -23.44
N SER A 18 -1.45 -13.69 -24.17
CA SER A 18 -1.36 -12.29 -23.70
C SER A 18 -2.18 -12.04 -22.43
N ILE A 19 -3.33 -12.72 -22.27
CA ILE A 19 -4.20 -12.59 -21.09
C ILE A 19 -3.62 -13.39 -19.90
N LEU A 20 -3.01 -14.54 -20.16
CA LEU A 20 -2.34 -15.36 -19.14
C LEU A 20 -1.11 -14.66 -18.53
N ASP A 21 -0.35 -13.90 -19.32
CA ASP A 21 0.77 -13.10 -18.82
C ASP A 21 0.32 -11.92 -17.93
N VAL A 22 -0.92 -11.41 -18.09
CA VAL A 22 -1.48 -10.39 -17.16
C VAL A 22 -1.75 -10.99 -15.78
N SER A 23 -2.19 -12.25 -15.71
CA SER A 23 -2.48 -12.94 -14.43
C SER A 23 -1.23 -13.28 -13.62
N ASN A 24 -0.04 -13.29 -14.24
CA ASN A 24 1.22 -13.63 -13.57
C ASN A 24 2.21 -12.45 -13.52
N ALA A 25 1.81 -11.29 -14.05
CA ALA A 25 2.53 -10.03 -13.94
C ALA A 25 1.75 -8.98 -13.14
N GLU A 26 0.83 -9.41 -12.28
CA GLU A 26 0.38 -8.60 -11.16
C GLU A 26 1.38 -8.65 -9.99
N GLU A 27 2.66 -8.40 -10.28
CA GLU A 27 3.40 -7.45 -9.44
C GLU A 27 2.92 -6.05 -9.83
N MET A 28 1.61 -5.83 -9.64
CA MET A 28 1.02 -4.51 -9.66
C MET A 28 1.64 -3.79 -8.48
N ASN A 29 2.70 -3.05 -8.81
CA ASN A 29 2.91 -1.69 -8.38
C ASN A 29 2.40 -1.49 -6.97
N PHE A 30 3.33 -1.62 -6.02
CA PHE A 30 3.18 -1.11 -4.68
C PHE A 30 2.82 0.38 -4.79
N GLN A 31 1.54 0.66 -5.03
CA GLN A 31 0.91 1.88 -4.60
C GLN A 31 0.92 1.79 -3.08
N GLU A 32 2.09 2.05 -2.52
CA GLU A 32 2.17 2.85 -1.32
C GLU A 32 1.54 4.18 -1.71
N ALA A 33 0.20 4.20 -1.73
CA ALA A 33 -0.52 5.40 -1.38
C ALA A 33 0.22 5.91 -0.15
N PRO A 34 0.81 7.11 -0.17
CA PRO A 34 1.34 7.67 1.05
C PRO A 34 0.12 7.71 1.96
N GLU A 35 0.12 6.79 2.94
CA GLU A 35 -0.93 6.63 3.92
C GLU A 35 -1.29 8.05 4.32
N GLU A 36 -2.52 8.50 4.03
CA GLU A 36 -2.93 9.86 4.31
C GLU A 36 -2.59 10.09 5.78
N ARG A 37 -1.54 10.86 6.05
CA ARG A 37 -1.07 11.19 7.39
C ARG A 37 -2.04 12.22 7.97
N GLY A 38 -3.32 11.87 8.00
CA GLY A 38 -4.44 12.66 8.51
C GLY A 38 -4.80 12.30 9.94
N TYR A 39 -4.07 11.37 10.56
CA TYR A 39 -4.36 10.92 11.92
C TYR A 39 -3.30 11.46 12.88
N CYS A 40 -3.76 12.19 13.88
CA CYS A 40 -2.96 12.60 15.02
C CYS A 40 -3.24 11.65 16.20
N ALA A 41 -2.26 11.50 17.09
CA ALA A 41 -2.37 10.63 18.24
C ALA A 41 -3.13 11.31 19.39
N GLU A 42 -4.22 10.69 19.82
CA GLU A 42 -5.04 11.09 20.97
C GLU A 42 -4.36 10.80 22.32
N ASN A 43 -4.94 11.28 23.42
CA ASN A 43 -4.41 11.05 24.77
C ASN A 43 -4.17 9.57 25.09
N GLY A 44 -2.95 9.24 25.50
CA GLY A 44 -2.53 7.88 25.85
C GLY A 44 -2.04 7.03 24.68
N ILE A 45 -2.18 7.50 23.44
CA ILE A 45 -1.65 6.83 22.25
C ILE A 45 -0.14 7.08 22.12
N LYS A 46 0.60 6.10 21.60
CA LYS A 46 2.04 6.22 21.36
C LYS A 46 2.32 7.26 20.27
N CYS A 47 3.35 8.07 20.49
CA CYS A 47 3.73 9.18 19.60
C CYS A 47 5.14 9.05 19.01
N ASN A 48 5.64 7.81 18.91
CA ASN A 48 6.96 7.55 18.32
C ASN A 48 6.99 7.87 16.82
N ASP A 49 5.92 7.51 16.11
CA ASP A 49 5.85 7.60 14.63
C ASP A 49 4.81 8.63 14.14
N PHE A 50 4.04 9.20 15.08
CA PHE A 50 2.90 10.09 14.84
C PHE A 50 2.96 11.33 15.74
N HIS A 51 2.46 12.46 15.22
CA HIS A 51 2.29 13.67 16.00
C HIS A 51 1.03 13.59 16.88
N CYS A 52 1.10 14.13 18.10
CA CYS A 52 -0.08 14.26 18.96
C CYS A 52 -1.07 15.29 18.43
N CYS A 53 -2.37 15.07 18.64
CA CYS A 53 -3.40 16.05 18.28
C CYS A 53 -3.22 17.38 19.04
N THR A 54 -3.84 18.44 18.52
CA THR A 54 -3.85 19.76 19.16
C THR A 54 -4.33 19.65 20.62
N GLY A 55 -3.59 20.26 21.55
CA GLY A 55 -3.88 20.19 23.00
C GLY A 55 -3.12 19.07 23.73
N PHE A 56 -2.41 18.22 23.01
CA PHE A 56 -1.55 17.18 23.59
C PHE A 56 -0.07 17.41 23.25
N VAL A 57 0.80 16.81 24.05
CA VAL A 57 2.26 16.80 23.88
C VAL A 57 2.78 15.39 24.10
N CYS A 58 3.74 14.98 23.27
CA CYS A 58 4.39 13.68 23.40
C CYS A 58 5.29 13.69 24.64
N LYS A 59 4.93 12.93 25.67
CA LYS A 59 5.74 12.78 26.90
C LYS A 59 6.33 11.38 26.93
N CYS A 60 7.64 11.31 27.09
CA CYS A 60 8.39 10.08 27.21
C CYS A 60 8.77 9.78 28.66
N ASN A 61 8.88 8.51 29.00
CA ASN A 61 9.55 8.09 30.23
C ASN A 61 11.07 8.38 30.18
N SER A 62 11.76 8.24 31.31
CA SER A 62 13.21 8.55 31.41
C SER A 62 14.08 7.75 30.44
N SER A 63 13.69 6.52 30.11
CA SER A 63 14.39 5.66 29.14
C SER A 63 14.04 5.97 27.68
N ARG A 64 13.14 6.93 27.42
CA ARG A 64 12.55 7.25 26.11
C ARG A 64 11.97 6.06 25.33
N SER A 65 11.71 4.95 26.00
CA SER A 65 11.17 3.73 25.39
C SER A 65 9.65 3.72 25.30
N ASN A 66 9.00 4.53 26.15
CA ASN A 66 7.56 4.70 26.14
C ASN A 66 7.22 6.19 26.02
N CYS A 67 6.80 6.61 24.83
CA CYS A 67 6.36 7.96 24.56
C CYS A 67 4.89 7.94 24.19
N VAL A 68 4.07 8.68 24.94
CA VAL A 68 2.62 8.77 24.74
C VAL A 68 2.15 10.22 24.74
N CYS A 69 1.09 10.49 23.99
CA CYS A 69 0.45 11.79 24.02
C CYS A 69 -0.22 12.02 25.37
N ARG A 70 0.09 13.16 25.99
CA ARG A 70 -0.51 13.62 27.25
C ARG A 70 -1.03 15.03 27.06
N LYS A 71 -2.07 15.43 27.80
CA LYS A 71 -2.51 16.83 27.81
C LYS A 71 -1.33 17.75 28.12
N LYS A 72 -1.23 18.86 27.37
CA LYS A 72 -0.21 19.89 27.56
C LYS A 72 -0.16 20.33 29.03
#